data_AF-A0AAN9GMV7-F1
#
_entry.id   AF-A0AAN9GMV7-F1
#
_cell.length_a   1.000
_cell.length_b   1.000
_cell.length_c   1.000
_cell.angle_alpha   90.00
_cell.angle_beta   90.00
_cell.angle_gamma   90.00
#
_symmetry.space_group_name_H-M   'P 1'
#
loop_
_entity.id
_entity.type
_entity.pdbx_description
1 polymer ?
#
loop_
_entity_poly.entity_id
_entity_poly.type
_entity_poly.pdbx_seq_one_letter_code
_entity_poly.pdbx_strand_id
1 'polypeptide(L)'
;MVVVVATTSPATATSAPDSRCGVDNGLVADESSCRGFMICLKGRVRKLDCSRDLLFNRNRSTCDFPSNVDCDTRPKDSDGSSCYTAMVNVTVTIRNEVKDPEFQGKIRVHAPRQPLRYILLIAAGQDTKFRFETQHFDGYGDYVSTINGMSNDVSDVLAVWQPYDKHGDVISESLDNFVPENDEVVTFVYTAALG
;
A
#
# COMPACT_ATOMS: atom_id res chain seq x y z
N MET A 1 44.09 -29.65 -19.13
CA MET A 1 44.02 -29.55 -17.66
C MET A 1 43.38 -28.21 -17.35
N VAL A 2 42.09 -28.19 -17.00
CA VAL A 2 41.36 -26.95 -16.70
C VAL A 2 41.30 -26.81 -15.19
N VAL A 3 41.87 -25.74 -14.64
CA VAL A 3 41.86 -25.47 -13.20
C VAL A 3 40.59 -24.68 -12.88
N VAL A 4 39.67 -25.29 -12.14
CA VAL A 4 38.47 -24.61 -11.61
C VAL A 4 38.90 -23.89 -10.34
N VAL A 5 38.90 -22.55 -10.36
CA VAL A 5 39.16 -21.74 -9.17
C VAL A 5 37.82 -21.44 -8.50
N ALA A 6 37.61 -21.98 -7.30
CA ALA A 6 36.46 -21.66 -6.47
C ALA A 6 36.64 -20.25 -5.89
N THR A 7 35.76 -19.32 -6.24
CA THR A 7 35.68 -18.02 -5.58
C THR A 7 34.96 -18.18 -4.25
N THR A 8 35.71 -18.07 -3.15
CA THR A 8 35.14 -17.99 -1.82
C THR A 8 34.47 -16.63 -1.64
N SER A 9 33.15 -16.63 -1.54
CA SER A 9 32.37 -15.47 -1.10
C SER A 9 32.84 -15.07 0.31
N PRO A 10 33.17 -13.79 0.57
CA PRO A 10 33.48 -13.36 1.91
C PRO A 10 32.19 -13.45 2.74
N ALA A 11 32.19 -14.35 3.72
CA ALA A 11 31.19 -14.35 4.79
C ALA A 11 31.12 -12.93 5.35
N THR A 12 29.96 -12.31 5.14
CA THR A 12 29.73 -10.89 5.38
C THR A 12 30.03 -10.57 6.84
N ALA A 13 30.80 -9.51 7.05
CA ALA A 13 31.16 -8.98 8.35
C ALA A 13 29.95 -8.94 9.31
N THR A 14 30.15 -9.48 10.51
CA THR A 14 29.29 -9.25 11.67
C THR A 14 29.25 -7.75 11.92
N SER A 15 28.25 -7.05 11.37
CA SER A 15 27.92 -5.70 11.76
C SER A 15 27.64 -5.73 13.26
N ALA A 16 28.31 -4.86 14.03
CA ALA A 16 28.01 -4.70 15.45
C ALA A 16 26.49 -4.52 15.64
N PRO A 17 25.90 -5.10 16.69
CA PRO A 17 24.46 -5.02 16.90
C PRO A 17 24.04 -3.55 16.94
N ASP A 18 23.01 -3.22 16.15
CA ASP A 18 22.43 -1.88 16.17
C ASP A 18 22.01 -1.55 17.60
N SER A 19 22.52 -0.45 18.17
CA SER A 19 22.31 -0.09 19.57
C SER A 19 20.84 0.20 19.91
N ARG A 20 19.99 0.39 18.89
CA ARG A 20 18.53 0.50 19.06
C ARG A 20 17.88 -0.85 19.34
N CYS A 21 18.55 -1.94 19.01
CA CYS A 21 18.18 -3.29 19.43
C CYS A 21 18.75 -3.57 20.81
N GLY A 22 17.88 -3.54 21.83
CA GLY A 22 18.19 -4.03 23.18
C GLY A 22 18.03 -5.54 23.34
N VAL A 23 17.67 -6.25 22.26
CA VAL A 23 17.42 -7.70 22.21
C VAL A 23 17.99 -8.31 20.93
N ASP A 24 18.41 -9.57 20.99
CA ASP A 24 18.93 -10.29 19.81
C ASP A 24 17.87 -10.50 18.73
N ASN A 25 16.67 -10.91 19.14
CA ASN A 25 15.52 -11.08 18.27
C ASN A 25 14.25 -10.60 18.98
N GLY A 26 13.46 -9.71 18.36
CA GLY A 26 12.22 -9.25 18.96
C GLY A 26 11.65 -7.99 18.33
N LEU A 27 10.47 -7.58 18.82
CA LEU A 27 9.85 -6.30 18.49
C LEU A 27 10.13 -5.31 19.62
N VAL A 28 10.73 -4.18 19.28
CA VAL A 28 11.10 -3.13 20.23
C VAL A 28 10.33 -1.86 19.90
N ALA A 29 9.85 -1.15 20.92
CA ALA A 29 9.16 0.12 20.73
C ALA A 29 10.09 1.16 20.08
N ASP A 30 9.55 1.97 19.18
CA ASP A 30 10.23 3.17 18.72
C ASP A 30 10.01 4.29 19.74
N GLU A 31 11.10 4.83 20.29
CA GLU A 31 11.00 5.93 21.26
C GLU A 31 10.59 7.26 20.60
N SER A 32 10.69 7.37 19.27
CA SER A 32 10.29 8.55 18.49
C SER A 32 8.84 8.53 17.99
N SER A 33 8.13 7.40 18.10
CA SER A 33 6.71 7.29 17.73
C SER A 33 6.00 6.22 18.54
N CYS A 34 4.84 6.53 19.13
CA CYS A 34 4.05 5.52 19.83
C CYS A 34 3.45 4.45 18.89
N ARG A 35 3.35 4.74 17.59
CA ARG A 35 2.92 3.79 16.55
C ARG A 35 4.07 2.92 16.05
N GLY A 36 5.28 3.48 16.10
CA GLY A 36 6.48 2.85 15.58
C GLY A 36 6.98 1.71 16.44
N PHE A 37 7.52 0.70 15.75
CA PHE A 37 8.27 -0.38 16.35
C PHE A 37 9.39 -0.85 15.42
N MET A 38 10.32 -1.60 15.99
CA MET A 38 11.49 -2.11 15.29
C MET A 38 11.51 -3.63 15.38
N ILE A 39 11.69 -4.29 14.24
CA ILE A 39 12.04 -5.69 14.16
C ILE A 39 13.56 -5.80 14.32
N CYS A 40 13.99 -6.42 15.40
CA CYS A 40 15.38 -6.79 15.65
C CYS A 40 15.57 -8.26 15.30
N LEU A 41 16.55 -8.56 14.44
CA LEU A 41 16.96 -9.91 14.08
C LEU A 41 18.49 -9.97 13.97
N LYS A 42 19.14 -10.65 14.91
CA LYS A 42 20.61 -10.80 14.98
C LYS A 42 21.35 -9.47 14.85
N GLY A 43 20.90 -8.46 15.60
CA GLY A 43 21.49 -7.12 15.59
C GLY A 43 21.17 -6.26 14.36
N ARG A 44 20.36 -6.75 13.41
CA ARG A 44 19.82 -5.95 12.31
C ARG A 44 18.45 -5.39 12.69
N VAL A 45 18.24 -4.12 12.40
CA VAL A 45 17.00 -3.41 12.72
C VAL A 45 16.22 -3.05 11.46
N ARG A 46 14.90 -3.22 11.52
CA ARG A 46 13.97 -2.66 10.53
C ARG A 46 12.84 -1.95 11.26
N LYS A 47 12.64 -0.67 10.98
CA LYS A 47 11.55 0.14 11.55
C LYS A 47 10.26 -0.08 10.76
N LEU A 48 9.14 -0.19 11.45
CA LEU A 48 7.78 -0.28 10.91
C LEU A 48 6.82 0.50 11.80
N ASP A 49 5.63 0.79 11.28
CA ASP A 49 4.53 1.33 12.07
C ASP A 49 3.40 0.31 12.19
N CYS A 50 2.67 0.39 13.29
CA CYS A 50 1.40 -0.30 13.42
C CYS A 50 0.39 0.16 12.36
N SER A 51 -0.42 -0.78 11.88
CA SER A 51 -1.44 -0.49 10.87
C SER A 51 -2.53 0.44 11.42
N ARG A 52 -3.04 1.35 10.57
CA ARG A 52 -4.19 2.24 10.85
C ARG A 52 -4.03 2.98 12.17
N ASP A 53 -4.97 2.87 13.12
CA ASP A 53 -4.98 3.62 14.38
C ASP A 53 -4.42 2.82 15.57
N LEU A 54 -3.73 1.72 15.30
CA LEU A 54 -3.11 0.92 16.35
C LEU A 54 -1.81 1.56 16.84
N LEU A 55 -1.54 1.39 18.13
CA LEU A 55 -0.31 1.85 18.78
C LEU A 55 0.51 0.63 19.18
N PHE A 56 1.84 0.77 19.19
CA PHE A 56 2.69 -0.34 19.62
C PHE A 56 2.69 -0.43 21.15
N ASN A 57 2.10 -1.52 21.65
CA ASN A 57 2.09 -1.89 23.04
C ASN A 57 3.43 -2.53 23.41
N ARG A 58 4.34 -1.76 24.03
CA ARG A 58 5.67 -2.23 24.41
C ARG A 58 5.64 -3.38 25.43
N ASN A 59 4.58 -3.48 26.24
CA ASN A 59 4.44 -4.50 27.28
C ASN A 59 3.99 -5.84 26.70
N ARG A 60 3.25 -5.80 25.59
CA ARG A 60 2.73 -6.99 24.89
C ARG A 60 3.49 -7.30 23.60
N SER A 61 4.45 -6.44 23.23
CA SER A 61 5.19 -6.48 21.97
C SER A 61 4.28 -6.67 20.75
N THR A 62 3.18 -5.93 20.68
CA THR A 62 2.19 -6.04 19.59
C THR A 62 1.50 -4.71 19.33
N CYS A 63 0.92 -4.56 18.15
CA CYS A 63 0.01 -3.46 17.85
C CYS A 63 -1.34 -3.69 18.54
N ASP A 64 -1.80 -2.70 19.29
CA ASP A 64 -3.01 -2.79 20.11
C ASP A 64 -3.83 -1.49 19.99
N PHE A 65 -5.08 -1.53 20.46
CA PHE A 65 -5.96 -0.38 20.45
C PHE A 65 -5.41 0.73 21.36
N PRO A 66 -5.60 2.03 21.01
CA PRO A 66 -5.13 3.14 21.84
C PRO A 66 -5.59 3.09 23.30
N SER A 67 -6.76 2.50 23.57
CA SER A 67 -7.29 2.29 24.93
C SER A 67 -6.44 1.34 25.79
N ASN A 68 -5.62 0.50 25.15
CA ASN A 68 -4.83 -0.56 25.78
C ASN A 68 -3.33 -0.23 25.80
N VAL A 69 -2.92 0.95 25.30
CA VAL A 69 -1.51 1.33 25.13
C VAL A 69 -1.20 2.59 25.92
N ASP A 70 -0.21 2.47 26.81
CA ASP A 70 0.49 3.63 27.34
C ASP A 70 1.65 4.01 26.41
N CYS A 71 1.69 5.27 26.00
CA CYS A 71 2.73 5.79 25.13
C CYS A 71 3.90 6.37 25.90
N ASP A 72 3.80 6.49 27.22
CA ASP A 72 4.80 7.19 28.03
C ASP A 72 5.03 8.61 27.46
N THR A 73 6.29 8.98 27.20
CA THR A 73 6.69 10.22 26.55
C THR A 73 6.81 10.11 25.02
N ARG A 74 6.54 8.92 24.44
CA ARG A 74 6.64 8.72 23.00
C ARG A 74 5.58 9.57 22.32
N PRO A 75 5.96 10.38 21.31
CA PRO A 75 4.99 11.16 20.56
C PRO A 75 3.89 10.24 20.02
N LYS A 76 2.65 10.49 20.44
CA LYS A 76 1.46 10.03 19.73
C LYS A 76 1.28 10.94 18.52
N ASP A 77 2.28 10.97 17.63
CA ASP A 77 2.38 11.90 16.51
C ASP A 77 1.78 13.29 16.81
N SER A 78 2.49 14.13 17.56
CA SER A 78 2.13 15.55 17.67
C SER A 78 2.71 16.31 16.47
N ASP A 79 2.19 15.99 15.29
CA ASP A 79 1.93 16.84 14.11
C ASP A 79 1.76 15.95 12.87
N GLY A 80 0.54 15.91 12.35
CA GLY A 80 0.14 15.40 11.03
C GLY A 80 1.01 14.37 10.29
N SER A 81 0.70 13.08 10.47
CA SER A 81 0.19 12.39 9.27
C SER A 81 -1.29 12.72 9.14
N SER A 82 -1.54 13.93 8.66
CA SER A 82 -2.82 14.35 8.09
C SER A 82 -3.21 13.49 6.87
N CYS A 83 -2.54 12.35 6.63
CA CYS A 83 -2.89 11.42 5.58
C CYS A 83 -3.83 10.29 6.00
N TYR A 84 -4.14 10.11 7.29
CA TYR A 84 -5.10 9.05 7.69
C TYR A 84 -6.31 9.55 8.49
N THR A 85 -6.26 10.79 8.98
CA THR A 85 -7.40 11.48 9.62
C THR A 85 -7.98 12.61 8.77
N ALA A 86 -7.28 13.11 7.75
CA ALA A 86 -7.87 14.09 6.85
C ALA A 86 -8.92 13.41 5.98
N MET A 87 -10.11 14.00 5.97
CA MET A 87 -11.10 13.66 4.97
C MET A 87 -10.62 14.18 3.62
N VAL A 88 -10.70 13.32 2.62
CA VAL A 88 -10.36 13.65 1.24
C VAL A 88 -11.57 13.44 0.34
N ASN A 89 -11.68 14.28 -0.68
CA ASN A 89 -12.54 14.04 -1.82
C ASN A 89 -11.73 13.34 -2.90
N VAL A 90 -12.11 12.12 -3.27
CA VAL A 90 -11.47 11.39 -4.37
C VAL A 90 -12.53 11.13 -5.43
N THR A 91 -12.22 11.42 -6.68
CA THR A 91 -13.07 11.04 -7.81
C THR A 91 -12.51 9.79 -8.47
N VAL A 92 -13.27 8.70 -8.45
CA VAL A 92 -12.97 7.49 -9.23
C VAL A 92 -13.67 7.61 -10.57
N THR A 93 -12.91 7.66 -11.65
CA THR A 93 -13.43 7.66 -13.02
C THR A 93 -13.10 6.34 -13.69
N ILE A 94 -14.04 5.80 -14.44
CA ILE A 94 -13.85 4.57 -15.21
C ILE A 94 -14.21 4.88 -16.65
N ARG A 95 -13.32 4.50 -17.59
CA ARG A 95 -13.53 4.69 -19.02
C ARG A 95 -13.19 3.40 -19.73
N ASN A 96 -14.17 2.84 -20.42
CA ASN A 96 -13.93 1.82 -21.42
C ASN A 96 -14.06 2.47 -22.80
N GLU A 97 -12.92 2.71 -23.44
CA GLU A 97 -12.81 3.37 -24.76
C GLU A 97 -12.53 2.35 -25.87
N VAL A 98 -12.40 1.05 -25.54
CA VAL A 98 -11.88 0.02 -26.45
C VAL A 98 -12.89 -1.08 -26.78
N LYS A 99 -13.70 -1.54 -25.81
CA LYS A 99 -14.67 -2.63 -26.04
C LYS A 99 -16.11 -2.10 -26.09
N ASP A 100 -16.91 -2.56 -27.04
CA ASP A 100 -18.36 -2.33 -27.02
C ASP A 100 -19.03 -3.19 -25.93
N PRO A 101 -19.98 -2.65 -25.14
CA PRO A 101 -20.44 -1.26 -25.17
C PRO A 101 -19.47 -0.32 -24.44
N GLU A 102 -19.21 0.85 -25.05
CA GLU A 102 -18.49 1.93 -24.40
C GLU A 102 -19.25 2.38 -23.14
N PHE A 103 -18.49 2.67 -22.08
CA PHE A 103 -19.08 3.25 -20.88
C PHE A 103 -18.12 4.17 -20.15
N GLN A 104 -18.70 5.17 -19.50
CA GLN A 104 -18.00 6.05 -18.57
C GLN A 104 -18.76 6.12 -17.24
N GLY A 105 -18.03 5.99 -16.14
CA GLY A 105 -18.55 6.11 -14.79
C GLY A 105 -17.75 7.12 -13.98
N LYS A 106 -18.40 7.79 -13.03
CA LYS A 106 -17.76 8.70 -12.09
C LYS A 106 -18.40 8.56 -10.71
N ILE A 107 -17.61 8.16 -9.72
CA ILE A 107 -18.00 8.08 -8.31
C ILE A 107 -17.18 9.10 -7.52
N ARG A 108 -17.84 9.92 -6.70
CA ARG A 108 -17.18 10.85 -5.78
C ARG A 108 -17.22 10.28 -4.37
N VAL A 109 -16.05 9.98 -3.83
CA VAL A 109 -15.88 9.44 -2.49
C VAL A 109 -15.39 10.55 -1.57
N HIS A 110 -16.09 10.72 -0.44
CA HIS A 110 -15.63 11.54 0.68
C HIS A 110 -15.34 10.61 1.86
N ALA A 111 -14.08 10.49 2.26
CA ALA A 111 -13.66 9.51 3.27
C ALA A 111 -12.34 9.94 3.93
N PRO A 112 -11.97 9.34 5.08
CA PRO A 112 -10.61 9.46 5.60
C PRO A 112 -9.60 9.02 4.54
N ARG A 113 -8.48 9.76 4.41
CA ARG A 113 -7.41 9.43 3.47
C ARG A 113 -6.80 8.06 3.83
N GLN A 114 -6.66 7.20 2.84
CA GLN A 114 -6.32 5.79 3.01
C GLN A 114 -5.95 5.17 1.66
N PRO A 115 -5.37 3.96 1.62
CA PRO A 115 -5.00 3.31 0.37
C PRO A 115 -6.18 3.17 -0.61
N LEU A 116 -5.86 3.22 -1.89
CA LEU A 116 -6.83 3.23 -2.99
C LEU A 116 -7.82 2.06 -2.91
N ARG A 117 -7.40 0.87 -2.46
CA ARG A 117 -8.31 -0.27 -2.26
C ARG A 117 -9.56 0.11 -1.45
N TYR A 118 -9.38 0.81 -0.34
CA TYR A 118 -10.50 1.15 0.54
C TYR A 118 -11.38 2.23 -0.08
N ILE A 119 -10.79 3.19 -0.81
CA ILE A 119 -11.56 4.16 -1.58
C ILE A 119 -12.44 3.45 -2.62
N LEU A 120 -11.92 2.42 -3.31
CA LEU A 120 -12.70 1.62 -4.25
C LEU A 120 -13.82 0.82 -3.56
N LEU A 121 -13.56 0.24 -2.37
CA LEU A 121 -14.59 -0.44 -1.59
C LEU A 121 -15.72 0.50 -1.17
N ILE A 122 -15.40 1.73 -0.76
CA ILE A 122 -16.39 2.75 -0.42
C ILE A 122 -17.19 3.16 -1.66
N ALA A 123 -16.52 3.39 -2.80
CA ALA A 123 -17.17 3.68 -4.07
C ALA A 123 -18.17 2.58 -4.47
N ALA A 124 -17.79 1.31 -4.31
CA ALA A 124 -18.67 0.17 -4.60
C ALA A 124 -19.87 0.08 -3.64
N GLY A 125 -19.73 0.56 -2.41
CA GLY A 125 -20.83 0.70 -1.46
C GLY A 125 -21.78 1.86 -1.80
N GLN A 126 -21.30 2.89 -2.49
CA GLN A 126 -22.10 4.07 -2.89
C GLN A 126 -22.83 3.87 -4.22
N ASP A 127 -22.23 3.17 -5.18
CA ASP A 127 -22.83 2.89 -6.48
C ASP A 127 -22.87 1.38 -6.75
N THR A 128 -24.07 0.81 -6.67
CA THR A 128 -24.30 -0.63 -6.90
C THR A 128 -23.91 -1.12 -8.29
N LYS A 129 -23.77 -0.21 -9.27
CA LYS A 129 -23.28 -0.51 -10.62
C LYS A 129 -21.76 -0.64 -10.66
N PHE A 130 -21.05 0.04 -9.75
CA PHE A 130 -19.61 -0.05 -9.67
C PHE A 130 -19.19 -1.29 -8.86
N ARG A 131 -18.50 -2.21 -9.53
CA ARG A 131 -17.92 -3.40 -8.91
C ARG A 131 -16.53 -3.61 -9.47
N PHE A 132 -15.62 -4.09 -8.64
CA PHE A 132 -14.26 -4.40 -9.06
C PHE A 132 -13.77 -5.70 -8.45
N GLU A 133 -12.81 -6.32 -9.13
CA GLU A 133 -12.04 -7.47 -8.64
C GLU A 133 -10.55 -7.17 -8.76
N THR A 134 -9.74 -7.91 -8.01
CA THR A 134 -8.30 -7.71 -7.95
C THR A 134 -7.55 -8.97 -8.34
N GLN A 135 -6.39 -8.79 -8.97
CA GLN A 135 -5.39 -9.83 -9.17
C GLN A 135 -4.14 -9.50 -8.34
N HIS A 136 -3.65 -10.50 -7.61
CA HIS A 136 -2.40 -10.41 -6.86
C HIS A 136 -1.21 -10.74 -7.76
N PHE A 137 -0.15 -9.96 -7.65
CA PHE A 137 1.14 -10.20 -8.29
C PHE A 137 2.24 -10.27 -7.23
N ASP A 138 2.91 -11.42 -7.14
CA ASP A 138 3.97 -11.65 -6.15
C ASP A 138 5.07 -10.59 -6.26
N GLY A 139 5.33 -9.89 -5.14
CA GLY A 139 6.32 -8.82 -5.07
C GLY A 139 5.85 -7.45 -5.54
N TYR A 140 4.69 -7.34 -6.19
CA TYR A 140 4.12 -6.07 -6.67
C TYR A 140 2.83 -5.67 -5.91
N GLY A 141 2.03 -6.65 -5.48
CA GLY A 141 0.78 -6.44 -4.73
C GLY A 141 -0.46 -6.60 -5.61
N ASP A 142 -1.58 -6.05 -5.16
CA ASP A 142 -2.86 -6.18 -5.85
C ASP A 142 -3.15 -5.02 -6.79
N TYR A 143 -3.67 -5.37 -7.97
CA TYR A 143 -4.12 -4.44 -9.01
C TYR A 143 -5.55 -4.77 -9.41
N VAL A 144 -6.27 -3.79 -9.96
CA VAL A 144 -7.63 -4.02 -10.48
C VAL A 144 -7.54 -4.90 -11.72
N SER A 145 -8.27 -6.02 -11.72
CA SER A 145 -8.31 -6.96 -12.83
C SER A 145 -9.65 -6.95 -13.56
N THR A 146 -10.72 -6.56 -12.88
CA THR A 146 -12.07 -6.55 -13.44
C THR A 146 -12.77 -5.29 -12.96
N ILE A 147 -13.48 -4.58 -13.84
CA ILE A 147 -14.45 -3.54 -13.46
C ILE A 147 -15.77 -3.81 -14.18
N ASN A 148 -16.87 -3.82 -13.43
CA ASN A 148 -18.23 -4.04 -13.93
C ASN A 148 -18.37 -5.31 -14.80
N GLY A 149 -17.63 -6.36 -14.45
CA GLY A 149 -17.60 -7.64 -15.18
C GLY A 149 -16.66 -7.70 -16.38
N MET A 150 -15.98 -6.60 -16.73
CA MET A 150 -14.99 -6.57 -17.80
C MET A 150 -13.60 -6.85 -17.24
N SER A 151 -13.08 -8.05 -17.49
CA SER A 151 -11.76 -8.48 -17.04
C SER A 151 -10.64 -8.01 -17.97
N ASN A 152 -9.42 -7.94 -17.42
CA ASN A 152 -8.21 -7.89 -18.22
C ASN A 152 -8.20 -9.07 -19.20
N ASP A 153 -7.72 -8.82 -20.40
CA ASP A 153 -7.73 -9.76 -21.51
C ASP A 153 -6.31 -9.85 -22.07
N VAL A 154 -5.62 -10.93 -21.72
CA VAL A 154 -4.24 -11.18 -22.13
C VAL A 154 -4.13 -11.89 -23.49
N SER A 155 -5.18 -11.88 -24.30
CA SER A 155 -5.12 -12.29 -25.71
C SER A 155 -4.33 -11.27 -26.56
N ASP A 156 -4.29 -11.46 -27.88
CA ASP A 156 -3.37 -10.82 -28.84
C ASP A 156 -3.29 -9.27 -28.81
N VAL A 157 -4.17 -8.58 -28.06
CA VAL A 157 -4.21 -7.11 -27.96
C VAL A 157 -3.96 -6.58 -26.53
N LEU A 158 -3.65 -7.46 -25.56
CA LEU A 158 -3.37 -7.16 -24.14
C LEU A 158 -4.23 -6.00 -23.59
N ALA A 159 -5.51 -6.23 -23.32
CA ALA A 159 -6.37 -5.19 -22.75
C ALA A 159 -6.35 -5.21 -21.22
N VAL A 160 -6.00 -4.08 -20.59
CA VAL A 160 -5.86 -3.98 -19.14
C VAL A 160 -6.54 -2.72 -18.59
N TRP A 161 -6.99 -2.80 -17.33
CA TRP A 161 -7.41 -1.63 -16.56
C TRP A 161 -6.19 -0.87 -16.03
N GLN A 162 -5.77 0.16 -16.77
CA GLN A 162 -4.65 1.01 -16.40
C GLN A 162 -5.14 2.21 -15.56
N PRO A 163 -4.69 2.36 -14.30
CA PRO A 163 -4.96 3.55 -13.51
C PRO A 163 -4.03 4.72 -13.86
N TYR A 164 -4.61 5.91 -13.86
CA TYR A 164 -3.93 7.20 -14.00
C TYR A 164 -4.34 8.14 -12.86
N ASP A 165 -3.43 9.02 -12.46
CA ASP A 165 -3.70 10.08 -11.49
C ASP A 165 -4.37 11.31 -12.14
N LYS A 166 -4.61 12.37 -11.36
CA LYS A 166 -5.20 13.62 -11.87
C LYS A 166 -4.35 14.36 -12.90
N HIS A 167 -3.06 14.05 -12.99
CA HIS A 167 -2.14 14.63 -13.96
C HIS A 167 -2.10 13.83 -15.27
N GLY A 168 -2.69 12.62 -15.27
CA GLY A 168 -2.65 11.70 -16.40
C GLY A 168 -1.41 10.82 -16.39
N ASP A 169 -0.66 10.78 -15.28
CA ASP A 169 0.48 9.90 -15.10
C ASP A 169 0.01 8.51 -14.66
N VAL A 170 0.71 7.48 -15.12
CA VAL A 170 0.41 6.09 -14.77
C VAL A 170 0.68 5.87 -13.28
N ILE A 171 -0.33 5.39 -12.56
CA ILE A 171 -0.16 4.93 -11.18
C ILE A 171 0.44 3.53 -11.21
N SER A 172 1.69 3.41 -10.74
CA SER A 172 2.44 2.15 -10.76
C SER A 172 2.37 1.38 -9.44
N GLU A 173 2.01 2.06 -8.35
CA GLU A 173 1.84 1.44 -7.05
C GLU A 173 0.60 0.55 -7.01
N SER A 174 0.67 -0.51 -6.19
CA SER A 174 -0.48 -1.36 -5.92
C SER A 174 -1.58 -0.64 -5.13
N LEU A 175 -2.77 -1.23 -5.09
CA LEU A 175 -3.95 -0.65 -4.44
C LEU A 175 -3.78 -0.40 -2.94
N ASP A 176 -2.84 -1.10 -2.29
CA ASP A 176 -2.53 -0.93 -0.86
C ASP A 176 -1.43 0.11 -0.60
N ASN A 177 -0.69 0.49 -1.64
CA ASN A 177 0.45 1.41 -1.54
C ASN A 177 0.11 2.81 -2.07
N PHE A 178 -0.72 2.94 -3.12
CA PHE A 178 -1.18 4.24 -3.59
C PHE A 178 -2.17 4.87 -2.60
N VAL A 179 -1.87 6.07 -2.11
CA VAL A 179 -2.73 6.83 -1.18
C VAL A 179 -3.14 8.16 -1.84
N PRO A 180 -4.37 8.24 -2.41
CA PRO A 180 -4.85 9.45 -3.07
C PRO A 180 -4.81 10.71 -2.19
N GLU A 181 -4.50 11.85 -2.78
CA GLU A 181 -4.55 13.15 -2.11
C GLU A 181 -5.99 13.71 -2.04
N ASN A 182 -6.17 14.86 -1.35
CA ASN A 182 -7.44 15.56 -1.47
C ASN A 182 -7.64 16.07 -2.90
N ASP A 183 -8.87 15.96 -3.39
CA ASP A 183 -9.30 16.29 -4.75
C ASP A 183 -8.59 15.48 -5.85
N GLU A 184 -8.04 14.31 -5.49
CA GLU A 184 -7.43 13.39 -6.44
C GLU A 184 -8.48 12.81 -7.42
N VAL A 185 -8.04 12.58 -8.66
CA VAL A 185 -8.89 11.97 -9.69
C VAL A 185 -8.18 10.72 -10.19
N VAL A 186 -8.62 9.56 -9.72
CA VAL A 186 -8.08 8.27 -10.18
C VAL A 186 -8.92 7.80 -11.36
N THR A 187 -8.30 7.72 -12.54
CA THR A 187 -8.98 7.30 -13.77
C THR A 187 -8.51 5.91 -14.17
N PHE A 188 -9.40 4.93 -14.15
CA PHE A 188 -9.17 3.62 -14.73
C PHE A 188 -9.60 3.63 -16.19
N VAL A 189 -8.65 3.44 -17.10
CA VAL A 189 -8.92 3.31 -18.53
C VAL A 189 -8.73 1.86 -18.93
N TYR A 190 -9.74 1.27 -19.57
CA TYR A 190 -9.58 -0.01 -20.24
C TYR A 190 -8.89 0.25 -21.58
N THR A 191 -7.59 0.00 -21.61
CA THR A 191 -6.75 0.28 -22.78
C THR A 191 -6.22 -1.01 -23.36
N ALA A 192 -6.09 -1.07 -24.69
CA ALA A 192 -5.29 -2.09 -25.36
C ALA A 192 -3.81 -1.68 -25.25
N ALA A 193 -3.00 -2.48 -24.59
CA ALA A 193 -1.56 -2.35 -24.69
C ALA A 193 -1.18 -2.75 -26.12
N LEU A 194 -0.98 -1.75 -26.98
CA LEU A 194 -0.39 -1.95 -28.30
C LEU A 194 0.87 -2.81 -28.11
N GLY A 195 0.89 -4.00 -28.74
CA GLY A 195 2.06 -4.85 -28.82
C GLY A 195 3.22 -4.20 -29.56
#